data_AF-X1VEA1-F1
#
_entry.id   AF-X1VEA1-F1
#
_cell.length_a   1.000
_cell.length_b   1.000
_cell.length_c   1.000
_cell.angle_alpha   90.00
_cell.angle_beta   90.00
_cell.angle_gamma   90.00
#
_symmetry.space_group_name_H-M   'P 1'
#
loop_
_entity.id
_entity.type
_entity.pdbx_description
1 polymer ?
#
loop_
_entity_poly.entity_id
_entity_poly.type
_entity_poly.pdbx_seq_one_letter_code
_entity_poly.pdbx_strand_id
1 'polypeptide(L)'
;RKGITFGLPTEDAIWVGEELARRFGLPYWQVYMTASDANKFAIRIARAVTGRDMVLVYHGCYHGSIDETSVTFRDGKAVPDSISVVWRLPDPSRRTQIIEFNDVGALEKALSP
;
A
#
# COMPACT_ATOMS: atom_id res chain seq x y z
N ARG A 1 32.49 -19.18 -6.14
CA ARG A 1 31.68 -18.05 -5.60
C ARG A 1 30.22 -18.36 -5.88
N LYS A 2 29.32 -18.21 -4.90
CA LYS A 2 27.86 -18.25 -5.11
C LYS A 2 27.43 -16.79 -5.39
N GLY A 3 27.07 -16.47 -6.63
CA GLY A 3 26.64 -15.11 -7.02
C GLY A 3 25.41 -14.63 -6.24
N ILE A 4 25.16 -13.31 -6.25
CA ILE A 4 24.09 -12.66 -5.45
C ILE A 4 22.93 -12.12 -6.30
N THR A 5 23.07 -12.10 -7.62
CA THR A 5 21.98 -11.80 -8.56
C THR A 5 22.22 -12.53 -9.88
N PHE A 6 21.21 -13.24 -10.37
CA PHE A 6 21.29 -14.06 -11.59
C PHE A 6 20.21 -13.72 -12.61
N GLY A 7 19.21 -12.89 -12.24
CA GLY A 7 18.03 -12.64 -13.07
C GLY A 7 17.12 -13.87 -13.28
N LEU A 8 17.37 -14.96 -12.55
CA LEU A 8 16.67 -16.23 -12.64
C LEU A 8 16.43 -16.79 -11.22
N PRO A 9 15.38 -17.60 -11.02
CA PRO A 9 15.13 -18.22 -9.72
C PRO A 9 16.20 -19.27 -9.37
N THR A 10 16.39 -19.49 -8.08
CA THR A 10 17.18 -20.59 -7.49
C THR A 10 16.26 -21.52 -6.69
N GLU A 11 16.78 -22.66 -6.22
CA GLU A 11 16.05 -23.59 -5.35
C GLU A 11 15.54 -22.92 -4.06
N ASP A 12 16.23 -21.88 -3.59
CA ASP A 12 15.80 -21.08 -2.43
C ASP A 12 14.42 -20.46 -2.64
N ALA A 13 14.04 -20.13 -3.89
CA ALA A 13 12.73 -19.55 -4.18
C ALA A 13 11.58 -20.53 -3.91
N ILE A 14 11.80 -21.84 -4.10
CA ILE A 14 10.81 -22.88 -3.79
C ILE A 14 10.62 -22.93 -2.27
N TRP A 15 11.73 -23.10 -1.53
CA TRP A 15 11.70 -23.19 -0.07
C TRP A 15 11.10 -21.93 0.58
N VAL A 16 11.53 -20.74 0.15
CA VAL A 16 11.00 -19.47 0.68
C VAL A 16 9.51 -19.32 0.36
N GLY A 17 9.08 -19.65 -0.86
CA GLY A 17 7.67 -19.58 -1.24
C GLY A 17 6.77 -20.47 -0.37
N GLU A 18 7.18 -21.72 -0.16
CA GLU A 18 6.48 -22.67 0.70
C GLU A 18 6.47 -22.22 2.17
N GLU A 19 7.59 -21.71 2.69
CA GLU A 19 7.67 -21.23 4.06
C GLU A 19 6.82 -19.98 4.29
N LEU A 20 6.78 -19.03 3.35
CA LEU A 20 5.91 -17.86 3.44
C LEU A 20 4.43 -18.27 3.46
N ALA A 21 4.04 -19.22 2.62
CA ALA A 21 2.67 -19.74 2.60
C ALA A 21 2.30 -20.43 3.92
N ARG A 22 3.19 -21.29 4.45
CA ARG A 22 3.00 -21.97 5.74
C ARG A 22 2.92 -20.99 6.91
N ARG A 23 3.78 -19.97 6.94
CA ARG A 23 3.93 -19.06 8.08
C ARG A 23 2.84 -18.00 8.15
N PHE A 24 2.39 -17.48 7.02
CA PHE A 24 1.44 -16.36 6.96
C PHE A 24 0.05 -16.76 6.43
N GLY A 25 -0.13 -17.98 5.95
CA GLY A 25 -1.43 -18.52 5.56
C GLY A 25 -1.98 -18.00 4.22
N LEU A 26 -1.16 -17.35 3.40
CA LEU A 26 -1.54 -16.90 2.04
C LEU A 26 -0.83 -17.74 0.98
N PRO A 27 -1.52 -18.15 -0.10
CA PRO A 27 -0.97 -19.13 -1.05
C PRO A 27 0.02 -18.55 -2.07
N TYR A 28 0.03 -17.24 -2.30
CA TYR A 28 0.81 -16.61 -3.37
C TYR A 28 1.67 -15.46 -2.84
N TRP A 29 2.92 -15.40 -3.30
CA TRP A 29 3.92 -14.43 -2.85
C TRP A 29 4.68 -13.82 -4.02
N GLN A 30 5.09 -12.57 -3.82
CA GLN A 30 5.99 -11.81 -4.70
C GLN A 30 7.04 -11.13 -3.82
N VAL A 31 8.24 -10.93 -4.38
CA VAL A 31 9.35 -10.29 -3.67
C VAL A 31 9.61 -8.93 -4.30
N TYR A 32 9.76 -7.92 -3.44
CA TYR A 32 10.15 -6.57 -3.80
C TYR A 32 11.39 -6.15 -3.00
N MET A 33 12.12 -5.16 -3.51
CA MET A 33 13.32 -4.66 -2.84
C MET A 33 13.00 -3.85 -1.56
N THR A 34 11.79 -3.28 -1.47
CA THR A 34 11.36 -2.46 -0.34
C THR A 34 9.89 -2.70 0.00
N ALA A 35 9.50 -2.39 1.24
CA ALA A 35 8.10 -2.38 1.65
C ALA A 35 7.29 -1.30 0.91
N SER A 36 7.89 -0.14 0.59
CA SER A 36 7.24 0.91 -0.22
C SER A 36 6.82 0.37 -1.59
N ASP A 37 7.70 -0.40 -2.26
CA ASP A 37 7.36 -1.02 -3.54
C ASP A 37 6.26 -2.08 -3.36
N ALA A 38 6.38 -2.95 -2.35
CA ALA A 38 5.36 -3.96 -2.07
C ALA A 38 3.97 -3.32 -1.87
N ASN A 39 3.86 -2.27 -1.06
CA ASN A 39 2.61 -1.55 -0.82
C ASN A 39 2.11 -0.84 -2.10
N LYS A 40 3.00 -0.22 -2.88
CA LYS A 40 2.64 0.43 -4.15
C LYS A 40 2.07 -0.58 -5.15
N PHE A 41 2.67 -1.75 -5.28
CA PHE A 41 2.17 -2.80 -6.16
C PHE A 41 0.88 -3.44 -5.64
N ALA A 42 0.73 -3.61 -4.33
CA ALA A 42 -0.51 -4.07 -3.73
C ALA A 42 -1.70 -3.15 -4.06
N ILE A 43 -1.53 -1.83 -3.92
CA ILE A 43 -2.54 -0.84 -4.33
C ILE A 43 -2.84 -0.95 -5.82
N ARG A 44 -1.82 -1.07 -6.68
CA ARG A 44 -2.01 -1.22 -8.15
C ARG A 44 -2.81 -2.48 -8.49
N ILE A 45 -2.51 -3.62 -7.85
CA ILE A 45 -3.24 -4.87 -8.05
C ILE A 45 -4.70 -4.72 -7.57
N ALA A 46 -4.92 -4.14 -6.39
CA ALA A 46 -6.26 -3.90 -5.86
C ALA A 46 -7.11 -3.05 -6.81
N ARG A 47 -6.55 -1.97 -7.38
CA ARG A 47 -7.22 -1.15 -8.40
C ARG A 47 -7.54 -1.96 -9.65
N ALA A 48 -6.58 -2.74 -10.16
CA ALA A 48 -6.78 -3.56 -11.36
C ALA A 48 -7.87 -4.63 -11.19
N VAL A 49 -7.97 -5.24 -10.00
CA VAL A 49 -8.97 -6.27 -9.71
C VAL A 49 -10.35 -5.65 -9.45
N THR A 50 -10.42 -4.53 -8.74
CA THR A 50 -11.71 -3.95 -8.30
C THR A 50 -12.28 -2.91 -9.25
N GLY A 51 -11.45 -2.32 -10.13
CA GLY A 51 -11.83 -1.17 -10.96
C GLY A 51 -12.08 0.13 -10.18
N ARG A 52 -11.70 0.19 -8.89
CA ARG A 52 -11.90 1.36 -8.02
C ARG A 52 -10.61 2.17 -7.91
N ASP A 53 -10.70 3.48 -8.02
CA ASP A 53 -9.52 4.36 -8.00
C ASP A 53 -9.07 4.77 -6.59
N MET A 54 -10.02 4.84 -5.66
CA MET A 54 -9.79 5.33 -4.29
C MET A 54 -9.07 4.29 -3.41
N VAL A 55 -8.11 4.76 -2.62
CA VAL A 55 -7.53 3.99 -1.50
C VAL A 55 -7.96 4.63 -0.18
N LEU A 56 -8.36 3.82 0.80
CA LEU A 56 -8.61 4.28 2.16
C LEU A 56 -7.35 4.08 3.00
N VAL A 57 -6.95 5.12 3.73
CA VAL A 57 -5.84 5.08 4.70
C VAL A 57 -6.29 5.63 6.04
N TYR A 58 -5.64 5.18 7.10
CA TYR A 58 -5.85 5.74 8.43
C TYR A 58 -4.92 6.93 8.66
N HIS A 59 -5.42 7.94 9.37
CA HIS A 59 -4.63 9.09 9.79
C HIS A 59 -3.43 8.64 10.65
N GLY A 60 -2.26 9.21 10.37
CA GLY A 60 -1.02 8.91 11.10
C GLY A 60 -0.33 7.59 10.71
N CYS A 61 -0.91 6.78 9.81
CA CYS A 61 -0.24 5.58 9.31
C CYS A 61 0.79 5.91 8.22
N TYR A 62 1.94 5.24 8.27
CA TYR A 62 3.00 5.37 7.26
C TYR A 62 3.15 4.06 6.47
N HIS A 63 3.05 4.15 5.15
CA HIS A 63 3.13 2.99 4.24
C HIS A 63 4.33 3.06 3.28
N GLY A 64 5.30 3.91 3.58
CA GLY A 64 6.43 4.18 2.70
C GLY A 64 6.24 5.47 1.89
N SER A 65 7.14 5.69 0.94
CA SER A 65 7.12 6.86 0.06
C SER A 65 6.11 6.66 -1.08
N ILE A 66 4.82 6.68 -0.75
CA ILE A 66 3.70 6.48 -1.68
C ILE A 66 2.78 7.69 -1.57
N ASP A 67 2.65 8.45 -2.66
CA ASP A 67 1.92 9.73 -2.67
C ASP A 67 0.48 9.59 -2.16
N GLU A 68 -0.24 8.51 -2.53
CA GLU A 68 -1.62 8.28 -2.08
C GLU A 68 -1.74 7.96 -0.58
N THR A 69 -0.65 7.60 0.10
CA THR A 69 -0.66 7.30 1.54
C THR A 69 0.01 8.40 2.36
N SER A 70 0.75 9.30 1.71
CA SER A 70 1.47 10.41 2.34
C SER A 70 0.58 11.64 2.49
N VAL A 71 -0.51 11.45 3.24
CA VAL A 71 -1.57 12.43 3.44
C VAL A 71 -1.98 12.49 4.90
N THR A 72 -2.39 13.67 5.36
CA THR A 72 -2.84 13.91 6.73
C THR A 72 -4.24 14.50 6.74
N PHE A 73 -4.91 14.39 7.88
CA PHE A 73 -6.25 14.92 8.09
C PHE A 73 -6.12 16.27 8.80
N ARG A 74 -6.54 17.34 8.12
CA ARG A 74 -6.53 18.71 8.66
C ARG A 74 -7.85 19.39 8.33
N ASP A 75 -8.50 19.97 9.33
CA ASP A 75 -9.78 20.69 9.19
C ASP A 75 -10.85 19.88 8.45
N GLY A 76 -10.92 18.57 8.72
CA GLY A 76 -11.91 17.68 8.11
C GLY A 76 -11.58 17.24 6.67
N LYS A 77 -10.36 17.50 6.17
CA LYS A 77 -9.96 17.21 4.79
C LYS A 77 -8.62 16.49 4.71
N ALA A 78 -8.50 15.63 3.71
CA ALA A 78 -7.22 15.05 3.32
C ALA A 78 -6.33 16.11 2.66
N VAL A 79 -5.13 16.30 3.18
CA VAL A 79 -4.11 17.21 2.63
C VAL A 79 -2.76 16.49 2.53
N PRO A 80 -1.88 16.84 1.58
CA PRO A 80 -0.54 16.28 1.51
C PRO A 80 0.25 16.49 2.80
N ASP A 81 1.05 15.51 3.22
CA ASP A 81 1.86 15.59 4.44
C ASP A 81 3.17 16.38 4.29
N SER A 82 3.60 16.62 3.06
CA SER A 82 4.90 17.22 2.74
C SER A 82 4.86 18.00 1.43
N ILE A 83 5.76 18.98 1.30
CA ILE A 83 5.88 19.79 0.07
C ILE A 83 6.16 18.93 -1.17
N SER A 84 6.86 17.81 -1.00
CA SER A 84 7.17 16.90 -2.11
C SER A 84 5.91 16.25 -2.68
N VAL A 85 4.95 15.90 -1.82
CA VAL A 85 3.67 15.28 -2.19
C VAL A 85 2.72 16.33 -2.75
N VAL A 86 2.76 17.58 -2.25
CA VAL A 86 1.97 18.70 -2.82
C VAL A 86 2.19 18.83 -4.33
N TRP A 87 3.43 18.69 -4.80
CA TRP A 87 3.73 18.82 -6.24
C TRP A 87 3.23 17.63 -7.08
N ARG A 88 3.17 16.42 -6.52
CA ARG A 88 2.78 15.20 -7.25
C ARG A 88 1.29 14.88 -7.13
N LEU A 89 0.70 15.18 -5.98
CA LEU A 89 -0.70 14.95 -5.64
C LEU A 89 -1.26 16.20 -4.92
N PRO A 90 -1.48 17.30 -5.65
CA PRO A 90 -1.95 18.56 -5.05
C PRO A 90 -3.37 18.44 -4.45
N ASP A 91 -4.17 17.51 -4.97
CA ASP A 91 -5.50 17.20 -4.46
C ASP A 91 -5.61 15.69 -4.16
N PRO A 92 -5.30 15.27 -2.92
CA PRO A 92 -5.38 13.86 -2.55
C PRO A 92 -6.80 13.30 -2.53
N SER A 93 -7.83 14.14 -2.41
CA SER A 93 -9.23 13.70 -2.33
C SER A 93 -9.69 12.92 -3.56
N ARG A 94 -8.97 13.04 -4.68
CA ARG A 94 -9.24 12.31 -5.93
C ARG A 94 -8.83 10.85 -5.90
N ARG A 95 -7.93 10.46 -4.98
CA ARG A 95 -7.37 9.10 -4.95
C ARG A 95 -7.27 8.52 -3.55
N THR A 96 -7.44 9.33 -2.51
CA THR A 96 -7.27 8.91 -1.12
C THR A 96 -8.43 9.38 -0.25
N GLN A 97 -9.02 8.43 0.45
CA GLN A 97 -9.93 8.65 1.56
C GLN A 97 -9.15 8.47 2.87
N ILE A 98 -9.22 9.42 3.79
CA ILE A 98 -8.60 9.31 5.12
C ILE A 98 -9.69 9.23 6.17
N ILE A 99 -9.50 8.38 7.18
CA ILE A 99 -10.30 8.33 8.41
C ILE A 99 -9.39 8.18 9.63
N GLU A 100 -9.91 8.44 10.82
CA GLU A 100 -9.19 8.17 12.07
C GLU A 100 -9.05 6.67 12.33
N PHE A 101 -7.94 6.27 12.92
CA PHE A 101 -7.78 4.90 13.40
C PHE A 101 -8.72 4.64 14.59
N ASN A 102 -9.22 3.40 14.70
CA ASN A 102 -10.22 2.99 15.70
C ASN A 102 -11.60 3.68 15.60
N ASP A 103 -11.91 4.35 14.49
CA ASP A 103 -13.28 4.83 14.22
C ASP A 103 -14.00 3.89 13.24
N VAL A 104 -14.72 2.91 13.79
CA VAL A 104 -15.49 1.93 13.01
C VAL A 104 -16.64 2.60 12.24
N GLY A 105 -17.28 3.62 12.81
CA GLY A 105 -18.38 4.32 12.15
C GLY A 105 -17.91 5.13 10.94
N ALA A 106 -16.74 5.78 11.05
CA ALA A 106 -16.11 6.43 9.92
C ALA A 106 -15.70 5.43 8.83
N LEU A 107 -15.19 4.25 9.21
CA LEU A 107 -14.85 3.17 8.27
C LEU A 107 -16.08 2.69 7.49
N GLU A 108 -17.18 2.37 8.18
CA GLU A 108 -18.42 1.94 7.53
C GLU A 108 -18.95 2.99 6.55
N LYS A 109 -18.98 4.26 6.97
CA LYS A 109 -19.40 5.37 6.11
C LYS A 109 -18.47 5.59 4.92
N ALA A 110 -17.17 5.40 5.08
CA ALA A 110 -16.20 5.60 4.00
C ALA A 110 -16.23 4.47 2.96
N LEU A 111 -16.68 3.26 3.35
CA LEU A 111 -16.77 2.09 2.48
C LEU A 111 -18.17 1.87 1.90
N SER A 112 -19.18 2.66 2.33
CA SER A 112 -20.53 2.56 1.79
C SER A 112 -20.56 2.93 0.29
N PRO A 113 -21.42 2.28 -0.53
CA PRO A 113 -21.49 2.51 -1.97
C PRO A 113 -21.81 3.94 -2.39
#